data_AF-A0A354PJM9-F1
#
_entry.id   AF-A0A354PJM9-F1
#
_cell.length_a   1.000
_cell.length_b   1.000
_cell.length_c   1.000
_cell.angle_alpha   90.00
_cell.angle_beta   90.00
_cell.angle_gamma   90.00
#
_symmetry.space_group_name_H-M   'P 1'
#
loop_
_entity.id
_entity.type
_entity.pdbx_description
1 polymer ?
#
loop_
_entity_poly.entity_id
_entity_poly.type
_entity_poly.pdbx_seq_one_letter_code
_entity_poly.pdbx_strand_id
1 'polypeptide(L)'
;RDRIALQYSDDFLDFFETVVPLMASEMAMKHEPGEAILRGQLKMLAQRPDSLIARKCGAEIAEEAQQRAAECFDVHGNLCPLAIQAYDCWLRADGNRRNPGTTADLIAAAIYWLIR
;
A
#
# COMPACT_ATOMS: atom_id res chain seq x y z
N ARG A 1 -10.53 -9.78 6.85
CA ARG A 1 -11.00 -8.89 7.94
C ARG A 1 -10.74 -7.46 7.50
N ASP A 2 -11.64 -6.52 7.81
CA ASP A 2 -11.48 -5.11 7.45
C ASP A 2 -10.33 -4.48 8.27
N ARG A 3 -9.30 -3.97 7.61
CA ARG A 3 -8.09 -3.44 8.28
C ARG A 3 -8.32 -2.05 8.87
N ILE A 4 -9.28 -1.27 8.37
CA ILE A 4 -9.65 0.02 8.97
C ILE A 4 -10.38 -0.23 10.28
N ALA A 5 -11.37 -1.12 10.29
CA ALA A 5 -12.08 -1.49 11.51
C ALA A 5 -11.14 -2.07 12.58
N LEU A 6 -10.10 -2.79 12.15
CA LEU A 6 -9.08 -3.32 13.05
C LEU A 6 -8.41 -2.21 13.87
N GLN A 7 -8.01 -1.09 13.23
CA GLN A 7 -7.36 0.04 13.92
C GLN A 7 -8.19 0.60 15.07
N TYR A 8 -9.52 0.64 14.92
CA TYR A 8 -10.40 1.13 15.99
C TYR A 8 -10.63 0.09 17.09
N SER A 9 -10.38 -1.18 16.81
CA SER A 9 -10.59 -2.29 17.75
C SER A 9 -9.35 -2.68 18.54
N ASP A 10 -8.16 -2.30 18.06
CA ASP A 10 -6.86 -2.63 18.65
C ASP A 10 -6.03 -1.39 19.04
N ASP A 11 -6.70 -0.25 19.23
CA ASP A 11 -6.07 1.03 19.60
C ASP A 11 -4.97 1.48 18.61
N PHE A 12 -5.21 1.26 17.31
CA PHE A 12 -4.36 1.67 16.20
C PHE A 12 -2.97 1.01 16.23
N LEU A 13 -2.88 -0.21 16.77
CA LEU A 13 -1.61 -0.92 16.95
C LEU A 13 -0.86 -1.08 15.61
N ASP A 14 -1.52 -1.64 14.59
CA ASP A 14 -0.95 -1.82 13.26
C ASP A 14 -0.53 -0.49 12.62
N PHE A 15 -1.29 0.58 12.85
CA PHE A 15 -0.95 1.91 12.36
C PHE A 15 0.35 2.45 12.98
N PHE A 16 0.49 2.39 14.31
CA PHE A 16 1.68 2.93 14.98
C PHE A 16 2.91 2.02 14.92
N GLU A 17 2.71 0.69 14.88
CA GLU A 17 3.83 -0.26 14.85
C GLU A 17 4.31 -0.58 13.42
N THR A 18 3.44 -0.43 12.42
CA THR A 18 3.76 -0.82 11.04
C THR A 18 3.67 0.36 10.06
N VAL A 19 2.52 1.01 9.96
CA VAL A 19 2.27 2.01 8.90
C VAL A 19 3.14 3.26 9.09
N VAL A 20 3.12 3.85 10.29
CA VAL A 20 3.87 5.08 10.60
C VAL A 20 5.38 4.87 10.49
N PRO A 21 5.99 3.83 11.08
CA PRO A 21 7.43 3.60 10.96
C PRO A 21 7.88 3.38 9.50
N LEU A 22 7.09 2.65 8.72
CA LEU A 22 7.38 2.42 7.30
C LEU A 22 7.33 3.72 6.49
N MET A 23 6.31 4.55 6.71
CA MET A 23 6.23 5.85 6.02
C MET A 23 7.32 6.81 6.48
N ALA A 24 7.62 6.84 7.78
CA ALA A 24 8.72 7.64 8.31
C ALA A 24 10.06 7.23 7.68
N SER A 25 10.31 5.93 7.50
CA SER A 25 11.54 5.47 6.86
C SER A 25 11.62 5.89 5.39
N GLU A 26 10.54 5.73 4.61
CA GLU A 26 10.56 6.14 3.20
C GLU A 26 10.68 7.66 3.04
N MET A 27 10.04 8.45 3.91
CA MET A 27 10.11 9.92 3.89
C MET A 27 11.45 10.48 4.38
N ALA A 28 12.17 9.74 5.24
CA ALA A 28 13.51 10.14 5.70
C ALA A 28 14.60 9.90 4.65
N MET A 29 14.33 9.06 3.65
CA MET A 29 15.22 8.87 2.50
C MET A 29 15.21 10.12 1.61
N LYS A 30 16.29 10.35 0.85
CA LYS A 30 16.42 11.49 -0.07
C LYS A 30 15.61 11.30 -1.37
N HIS A 31 14.38 10.79 -1.24
CA HIS A 31 13.43 10.66 -2.34
C HIS A 31 12.62 11.95 -2.47
N GLU A 32 12.11 12.20 -3.67
CA GLU A 32 11.01 13.16 -3.83
C GLU A 32 9.78 12.65 -3.06
N PRO A 33 8.94 13.52 -2.47
CA PRO A 33 7.80 13.11 -1.65
C PRO A 33 6.86 12.10 -2.33
N GLY A 34 6.62 12.27 -3.64
CA GLY A 34 5.79 11.36 -4.42
C GLY A 34 6.39 9.95 -4.54
N GLU A 35 7.71 9.83 -4.65
CA GLU A 35 8.38 8.52 -4.67
C GLU A 35 8.32 7.85 -3.30
N ALA A 36 8.51 8.59 -2.20
CA ALA A 36 8.38 8.04 -0.85
C ALA A 36 6.98 7.45 -0.61
N ILE A 37 5.93 8.17 -1.05
CA ILE A 37 4.53 7.70 -0.96
C ILE A 37 4.30 6.47 -1.83
N LEU A 38 4.78 6.47 -3.08
CA LEU A 38 4.67 5.33 -3.98
C LEU A 38 5.35 4.08 -3.39
N ARG A 39 6.57 4.23 -2.89
CA ARG A 39 7.30 3.14 -2.23
C ARG A 39 6.55 2.63 -1.00
N GLY A 40 6.03 3.54 -0.17
CA GLY A 40 5.23 3.20 1.00
C GLY A 40 3.99 2.38 0.64
N GLN A 41 3.23 2.83 -0.36
CA GLN A 41 2.06 2.13 -0.89
C GLN A 41 2.41 0.73 -1.39
N LEU A 42 3.45 0.60 -2.23
CA LEU A 42 3.86 -0.69 -2.81
C LEU A 42 4.39 -1.66 -1.75
N LYS A 43 5.22 -1.19 -0.80
CA LYS A 43 5.71 -2.02 0.31
C LYS A 43 4.57 -2.53 1.19
N MET A 44 3.62 -1.66 1.51
CA MET A 44 2.44 -2.02 2.30
C MET A 44 1.57 -3.06 1.59
N LEU A 45 1.34 -2.90 0.29
CA LEU A 45 0.60 -3.86 -0.52
C LEU A 45 1.33 -5.19 -0.69
N ALA A 46 2.66 -5.18 -0.83
CA ALA A 46 3.46 -6.38 -0.92
C ALA A 46 3.46 -7.19 0.39
N GLN A 47 3.28 -6.55 1.54
CA GLN A 47 3.24 -7.23 2.84
C GLN A 47 1.89 -7.86 3.16
N ARG A 48 0.78 -7.25 2.71
CA ARG A 48 -0.57 -7.72 3.08
C ARG A 48 -1.61 -7.37 2.01
N PRO A 49 -2.54 -8.29 1.67
CA PRO A 49 -3.65 -8.00 0.77
C PRO A 49 -4.52 -6.83 1.26
N ASP A 50 -4.96 -5.98 0.34
CA ASP A 50 -5.87 -4.87 0.64
C ASP A 50 -7.28 -5.39 0.95
N SER A 51 -7.84 -4.99 2.11
CA SER A 51 -9.14 -5.48 2.54
C SER A 51 -10.32 -4.97 1.69
N LEU A 52 -10.20 -3.83 1.02
CA LEU A 52 -11.22 -3.30 0.13
C LEU A 52 -11.25 -4.10 -1.18
N ILE A 53 -10.07 -4.46 -1.72
CA ILE A 53 -9.98 -5.38 -2.86
C ILE A 53 -10.55 -6.74 -2.46
N ALA A 54 -10.14 -7.30 -1.32
CA ALA A 54 -10.64 -8.60 -0.86
C ALA A 54 -12.17 -8.60 -0.70
N ARG A 55 -12.76 -7.51 -0.20
CA ARG A 55 -14.21 -7.35 -0.05
C ARG A 55 -14.94 -7.24 -1.39
N LYS A 56 -14.36 -6.55 -2.39
CA LYS A 56 -15.00 -6.29 -3.69
C LYS A 56 -14.76 -7.40 -4.71
N CYS A 57 -13.59 -8.02 -4.68
CA CYS A 57 -13.08 -8.90 -5.74
C CYS A 57 -12.70 -10.31 -5.24
N GLY A 58 -12.75 -10.56 -3.93
CA GLY A 58 -12.34 -11.85 -3.35
C GLY A 58 -10.85 -11.92 -2.99
N ALA A 59 -10.50 -12.96 -2.22
CA ALA A 59 -9.15 -13.13 -1.69
C ALA A 59 -8.09 -13.33 -2.78
N GLU A 60 -8.40 -14.14 -3.79
CA GLU A 60 -7.50 -14.44 -4.91
C GLU A 60 -7.01 -13.17 -5.64
N ILE A 61 -7.93 -12.25 -5.96
CA ILE A 61 -7.57 -10.98 -6.61
C ILE A 61 -6.80 -10.05 -5.67
N ALA A 62 -7.07 -10.10 -4.37
CA ALA A 62 -6.33 -9.32 -3.39
C ALA A 62 -4.89 -9.84 -3.21
N GLU A 63 -4.70 -11.16 -3.27
CA GLU A 63 -3.38 -11.81 -3.25
C GLU A 63 -2.62 -11.55 -4.57
N GLU A 64 -3.30 -11.58 -5.72
CA GLU A 64 -2.70 -11.18 -7.00
C GLU A 64 -2.25 -9.71 -6.95
N ALA A 65 -3.06 -8.81 -6.36
CA ALA A 65 -2.69 -7.41 -6.18
C ALA A 65 -1.44 -7.26 -5.29
N GLN A 66 -1.33 -8.05 -4.22
CA GLN A 66 -0.16 -8.10 -3.34
C GLN A 66 1.09 -8.57 -4.10
N GLN A 67 0.98 -9.67 -4.84
CA GLN A 67 2.09 -10.26 -5.58
C GLN A 67 2.63 -9.29 -6.64
N ARG A 68 1.75 -8.65 -7.40
CA ARG A 68 2.13 -7.63 -8.39
C ARG A 68 2.78 -6.39 -7.77
N ALA A 69 2.39 -6.01 -6.56
CA ALA A 69 3.05 -4.92 -5.84
C ALA A 69 4.49 -5.28 -5.46
N ALA A 70 4.75 -6.53 -5.07
CA ALA A 70 6.11 -7.01 -4.80
C ALA A 70 6.99 -7.01 -6.07
N GLU A 71 6.41 -7.36 -7.22
CA GLU A 71 7.08 -7.35 -8.52
C GLU A 71 7.45 -5.95 -9.05
N CYS A 72 6.93 -4.89 -8.41
CA CYS A 72 7.34 -3.52 -8.72
C CYS A 72 8.76 -3.19 -8.22
N PHE A 73 9.38 -4.06 -7.43
CA PHE A 73 10.75 -3.92 -6.96
C PHE A 73 11.69 -4.91 -7.65
N ASP A 74 12.90 -4.46 -8.00
CA ASP A 74 13.99 -5.36 -8.41
C ASP A 74 14.64 -6.06 -7.20
N VAL A 75 15.62 -6.93 -7.47
CA VAL A 75 16.37 -7.66 -6.44
C VAL A 75 17.18 -6.77 -5.49
N HIS A 76 17.36 -5.50 -5.83
CA HIS A 76 18.05 -4.49 -5.02
C HIS A 76 17.07 -3.55 -4.30
N GLY A 77 15.76 -3.74 -4.48
CA GLY A 77 14.73 -2.89 -3.90
C GLY A 77 14.51 -1.56 -4.62
N ASN A 78 14.99 -1.42 -5.86
CA ASN A 78 14.68 -0.27 -6.72
C ASN A 78 13.34 -0.46 -7.40
N LEU A 79 12.65 0.64 -7.65
CA LEU A 79 11.40 0.64 -8.40
C LEU A 79 11.64 0.28 -9.87
N CYS A 80 10.84 -0.63 -10.41
CA CYS A 80 10.80 -0.97 -11.83
C CYS A 80 9.65 -0.20 -12.51
N PRO A 81 9.94 0.85 -13.31
CA PRO A 81 8.89 1.69 -13.91
C PRO A 81 7.90 0.92 -14.80
N LEU A 82 8.39 -0.08 -15.54
CA LEU A 82 7.55 -0.89 -16.41
C LEU A 82 6.57 -1.76 -15.61
N ALA A 83 7.04 -2.35 -14.50
CA ALA A 83 6.20 -3.15 -13.61
C ALA A 83 5.14 -2.27 -12.92
N ILE A 84 5.52 -1.07 -12.47
CA ILE A 84 4.60 -0.10 -11.89
C ILE A 84 3.51 0.30 -12.88
N GLN A 85 3.89 0.59 -14.13
CA GLN A 85 2.91 0.95 -15.17
C GLN A 85 1.95 -0.20 -15.47
N ALA A 86 2.47 -1.42 -15.60
CA ALA A 86 1.63 -2.61 -15.80
C ALA A 86 0.69 -2.85 -14.61
N TYR A 87 1.18 -2.63 -13.39
CA TYR A 87 0.39 -2.76 -12.17
C TYR A 87 -0.72 -1.71 -12.08
N ASP A 88 -0.42 -0.42 -12.33
CA ASP A 88 -1.43 0.65 -12.34
C ASP A 88 -2.52 0.38 -13.40
N CYS A 89 -2.14 -0.04 -14.61
CA CYS A 89 -3.10 -0.47 -15.63
C CYS A 89 -3.99 -1.62 -15.14
N TRP A 90 -3.41 -2.63 -14.50
CA TRP A 90 -4.15 -3.78 -13.98
C TRP A 90 -5.13 -3.41 -12.86
N LEU A 91 -4.76 -2.48 -11.97
CA LEU A 91 -5.63 -1.98 -10.89
C LEU A 91 -6.86 -1.25 -11.44
N ARG A 92 -6.71 -0.55 -12.59
CA ARG A 92 -7.79 0.24 -13.22
C ARG A 92 -8.69 -0.57 -14.15
N ALA A 93 -8.20 -1.69 -14.68
CA ALA A 93 -8.86 -2.45 -15.76
C ALA A 93 -10.29 -2.92 -15.44
N ASP A 94 -10.62 -3.19 -14.17
CA ASP A 94 -11.94 -3.66 -13.73
C ASP A 94 -12.74 -2.54 -13.07
N GLY A 95 -12.95 -1.42 -13.78
CA GLY A 95 -13.75 -0.28 -13.28
C GLY A 95 -13.31 0.26 -11.92
N ASN A 96 -12.00 0.24 -11.64
CA ASN A 96 -11.39 0.58 -10.33
C ASN A 96 -11.85 -0.28 -9.14
N ARG A 97 -12.46 -1.45 -9.37
CA ARG A 97 -12.83 -2.39 -8.29
C ARG A 97 -11.62 -2.92 -7.54
N ARG A 98 -10.47 -3.00 -8.21
CA ARG A 98 -9.17 -3.41 -7.65
C ARG A 98 -8.39 -2.25 -7.03
N ASN A 99 -9.01 -1.08 -6.80
CA ASN A 99 -8.33 0.03 -6.16
C ASN A 99 -8.00 -0.31 -4.69
N PRO A 100 -6.71 -0.26 -4.27
CA PRO A 100 -6.27 -0.55 -2.91
C PRO A 100 -6.57 0.61 -1.94
N GLY A 101 -7.85 0.90 -1.75
CA GLY A 101 -8.31 2.04 -0.97
C GLY A 101 -8.00 1.92 0.52
N THR A 102 -8.00 0.71 1.09
CA THR A 102 -7.69 0.55 2.52
C THR A 102 -6.25 0.95 2.81
N THR A 103 -5.31 0.49 1.98
CA THR A 103 -3.90 0.85 2.12
C THR A 103 -3.71 2.34 1.88
N ALA A 104 -4.37 2.93 0.88
CA ALA A 104 -4.28 4.36 0.61
C ALA A 104 -4.76 5.22 1.80
N ASP A 105 -5.86 4.83 2.46
CA ASP A 105 -6.37 5.53 3.65
C ASP A 105 -5.35 5.49 4.81
N LEU A 106 -4.70 4.35 5.04
CA LEU A 106 -3.66 4.22 6.07
C LEU A 106 -2.41 5.05 5.74
N ILE A 107 -1.97 5.04 4.48
CA ILE A 107 -0.84 5.89 4.03
C ILE A 107 -1.18 7.37 4.23
N ALA A 108 -2.38 7.81 3.85
CA ALA A 108 -2.82 9.19 4.02
C ALA A 108 -2.86 9.60 5.51
N ALA A 109 -3.37 8.73 6.38
CA ALA A 109 -3.37 8.96 7.82
C ALA A 109 -1.94 9.05 8.39
N ALA A 110 -1.02 8.20 7.92
CA ALA A 110 0.38 8.23 8.36
C ALA A 110 1.10 9.50 7.90
N ILE A 111 0.87 9.94 6.66
CA ILE A 111 1.41 11.22 6.16
C ILE A 111 0.91 12.37 7.03
N TYR A 112 -0.41 12.44 7.30
CA TYR A 112 -0.97 13.46 8.18
C TYR A 112 -0.33 13.43 9.57
N TRP A 113 -0.12 12.24 10.14
CA TRP A 113 0.55 12.09 11.43
C TRP A 113 1.99 12.61 11.43
N LEU A 114 2.74 12.43 10.34
CA LEU A 114 4.15 12.78 10.24
C LEU A 114 4.40 14.28 9.96
N ILE A 115 3.42 14.99 9.40
CA ILE A 115 3.56 16.41 9.01
C ILE A 115 2.86 17.41 9.94
N ARG A 116 2.14 16.92 10.95
CA ARG A 116 1.35 17.76 11.88
C ARG A 116 2.18 18.30 13.05
#